data_AF-A0A2M9G1X4-F1
#
_entry.id   AF-A0A2M9G1X4-F1
#
_cell.length_a   1.000
_cell.length_b   1.000
_cell.length_c   1.000
_cell.angle_alpha   90.00
_cell.angle_beta   90.00
_cell.angle_gamma   90.00
#
_symmetry.space_group_name_H-M   'P 1'
#
loop_
_entity.id
_entity.type
_entity.pdbx_description
1 polymer ?
#
loop_
_entity_poly.entity_id
_entity_poly.type
_entity_poly.pdbx_seq_one_letter_code
_entity_poly.pdbx_strand_id
1 'polypeptide(L)'
;MPQPIDADGNLIPLDEEGHPIDESLVQEVELSRLNVARSPDKVTDRALAEALTALNAATDVTTDAAGRLVVLIDGEWKTIDSPIENMALYIDLMADGTIDGLTNTVVTSKFANLVDGQMTAADLQSAAVLLAATADKFTTLTLDAVMYVNNLLGVNDPAAGEYIDLTSVSYDRETIFGDVTAEVLIDPEGDGTWTVQTVNIFDAVFDGEDASGTAAAGYTLAVDDSRAVINYIHEYEVPAATTN
;
A
#
# COMPACT_ATOMS: atom_id res chain seq x y z
N MET A 1 -17.26 16.08 6.75
CA MET A 1 -16.27 16.16 5.66
C MET A 1 -14.96 16.58 6.27
N PRO A 2 -13.81 16.01 5.89
CA PRO A 2 -12.52 16.47 6.38
C PRO A 2 -12.36 17.97 6.06
N GLN A 3 -11.95 18.76 7.05
CA GLN A 3 -11.79 20.21 6.91
C GLN A 3 -10.32 20.53 6.58
N PRO A 4 -10.02 21.23 5.48
CA PRO A 4 -8.65 21.58 5.12
C PRO A 4 -8.00 22.46 6.18
N ILE A 5 -6.69 22.31 6.39
CA ILE A 5 -5.88 23.11 7.32
C ILE A 5 -4.71 23.76 6.58
N ASP A 6 -4.26 24.92 7.07
CA ASP A 6 -3.05 25.57 6.58
C ASP A 6 -1.77 24.95 7.19
N ALA A 7 -0.60 25.44 6.74
CA ALA A 7 0.70 24.96 7.21
C ALA A 7 0.95 25.15 8.72
N ASP A 8 0.19 26.03 9.37
CA ASP A 8 0.27 26.31 10.80
C ASP A 8 -0.80 25.52 11.59
N GLY A 9 -1.60 24.68 10.92
CA GLY A 9 -2.65 23.85 11.50
C GLY A 9 -3.97 24.57 11.74
N ASN A 10 -4.18 25.76 11.18
CA ASN A 10 -5.44 26.48 11.29
C ASN A 10 -6.44 25.98 10.22
N LEU A 11 -7.72 25.92 10.58
CA LEU A 11 -8.77 25.54 9.65
C LEU A 11 -8.95 26.57 8.53
N ILE A 12 -9.00 26.09 7.29
CA ILE A 12 -9.29 26.93 6.12
C ILE A 12 -10.80 27.21 6.09
N PRO A 13 -11.23 28.48 5.96
CA PRO A 13 -12.64 28.85 5.88
C PRO A 13 -13.33 28.24 4.66
N LEU A 14 -14.52 27.67 4.86
CA LEU A 14 -15.37 27.09 3.81
C LEU A 14 -16.67 27.91 3.64
N ASP A 15 -17.26 27.91 2.45
CA ASP A 15 -18.59 28.44 2.16
C ASP A 15 -19.72 27.49 2.64
N GLU A 16 -20.98 27.84 2.36
CA GLU A 16 -22.15 27.05 2.79
C GLU A 16 -22.22 25.70 2.07
N GLU A 17 -21.58 25.58 0.91
CA GLU A 17 -21.46 24.39 0.09
C GLU A 17 -20.24 23.52 0.44
N GLY A 18 -19.36 24.00 1.32
CA GLY A 18 -18.16 23.30 1.77
C GLY A 18 -16.93 23.50 0.89
N HIS A 19 -16.93 24.49 -0.01
CA HIS A 19 -15.74 24.87 -0.79
C HIS A 19 -14.90 25.91 -0.03
N PRO A 20 -13.57 25.89 -0.19
CA PRO A 20 -12.69 26.92 0.35
C PRO A 20 -13.07 28.30 -0.17
N ILE A 21 -13.21 29.27 0.74
CA ILE A 21 -13.46 30.67 0.38
C ILE A 21 -12.27 31.25 -0.40
N ASP A 22 -11.06 30.79 -0.07
CA ASP A 22 -9.83 31.08 -0.80
C ASP A 22 -9.21 29.78 -1.31
N GLU A 23 -9.42 29.50 -2.60
CA GLU A 23 -8.90 28.30 -3.27
C GLU A 23 -7.37 28.27 -3.33
N SER A 24 -6.67 29.40 -3.16
CA SER A 24 -5.20 29.41 -3.16
C SER A 24 -4.59 28.82 -1.90
N LEU A 25 -5.40 28.61 -0.86
CA LEU A 25 -5.00 27.99 0.41
C LEU A 25 -5.14 26.48 0.40
N VAL A 26 -5.77 25.90 -0.63
CA VAL A 26 -5.95 24.45 -0.75
C VAL A 26 -5.23 23.90 -1.97
N GLN A 27 -4.97 22.60 -1.91
CA GLN A 27 -4.52 21.82 -3.06
C GLN A 27 -5.50 20.67 -3.29
N GLU A 28 -5.84 20.42 -4.56
CA GLU A 28 -6.64 19.26 -4.92
C GLU A 28 -5.84 17.99 -4.71
N VAL A 29 -6.47 17.01 -4.07
CA VAL A 29 -5.92 15.68 -3.88
C VAL A 29 -6.45 14.77 -4.99
N GLU A 30 -5.55 14.30 -5.85
CA GLU A 30 -5.89 13.28 -6.85
C GLU A 30 -5.84 11.89 -6.19
N LEU A 31 -6.98 11.21 -6.20
CA LEU A 31 -7.13 9.90 -5.56
C LEU A 31 -7.18 8.76 -6.57
N SER A 32 -7.58 9.00 -7.81
CA SER A 32 -7.62 7.96 -8.85
C SER A 32 -8.29 6.67 -8.34
N ARG A 33 -7.58 5.54 -8.26
CA ARG A 33 -8.10 4.26 -7.73
C ARG A 33 -8.39 4.27 -6.23
N LEU A 34 -7.75 5.13 -5.45
CA LEU A 34 -8.04 5.29 -4.02
C LEU A 34 -9.44 5.85 -3.77
N ASN A 35 -10.16 6.35 -4.81
CA ASN A 35 -11.58 6.62 -4.70
C ASN A 35 -12.41 5.39 -4.30
N VAL A 36 -11.87 4.17 -4.44
CA VAL A 36 -12.47 2.95 -3.89
C VAL A 36 -12.71 3.03 -2.37
N ALA A 37 -11.99 3.88 -1.65
CA ALA A 37 -12.23 4.19 -0.24
C ALA A 37 -13.64 4.75 0.04
N ARG A 38 -14.36 5.23 -0.98
CA ARG A 38 -15.77 5.68 -0.88
C ARG A 38 -16.77 4.55 -1.09
N SER A 39 -16.30 3.32 -1.29
CA SER A 39 -17.18 2.17 -1.52
C SER A 39 -17.98 1.87 -0.26
N PRO A 40 -19.24 1.38 -0.39
CA PRO A 40 -20.00 0.93 0.77
C PRO A 40 -19.29 -0.20 1.50
N ASP A 41 -19.37 -0.24 2.84
CA ASP A 41 -18.68 -1.21 3.71
C ASP A 41 -18.86 -2.67 3.25
N LYS A 42 -20.07 -3.04 2.83
CA LYS A 42 -20.35 -4.40 2.29
C LYS A 42 -19.45 -4.83 1.13
N VAL A 43 -18.83 -3.89 0.42
CA VAL A 43 -17.92 -4.16 -0.69
C VAL A 43 -16.53 -4.51 -0.14
N THR A 44 -16.02 -3.74 0.81
CA THR A 44 -14.76 -4.02 1.50
C THR A 44 -14.88 -5.27 2.38
N ASP A 45 -16.01 -5.51 3.05
CA ASP A 45 -16.25 -6.74 3.82
C ASP A 45 -16.18 -8.00 2.94
N ARG A 46 -16.75 -7.93 1.74
CA ARG A 46 -16.70 -9.05 0.79
C ARG A 46 -15.27 -9.25 0.28
N ALA A 47 -14.55 -8.17 -0.02
CA ALA A 47 -13.17 -8.25 -0.47
C ALA A 47 -12.25 -8.79 0.63
N LEU A 48 -12.47 -8.41 1.90
CA LEU A 48 -11.78 -9.00 3.04
C LEU A 48 -12.02 -10.51 3.11
N ALA A 49 -13.27 -10.95 2.98
CA ALA A 49 -13.60 -12.38 2.98
C ALA A 49 -12.94 -13.15 1.82
N GLU A 50 -12.81 -12.55 0.64
CA GLU A 50 -12.10 -13.13 -0.52
C GLU A 50 -10.59 -13.25 -0.24
N ALA A 51 -9.96 -12.18 0.27
CA ALA A 51 -8.55 -12.18 0.67
C ALA A 51 -8.26 -13.22 1.77
N LEU A 52 -9.11 -13.27 2.81
CA LEU A 52 -9.02 -14.25 3.89
C LEU A 52 -9.21 -15.68 3.40
N THR A 53 -10.02 -15.90 2.37
CA THR A 53 -10.18 -17.23 1.77
C THR A 53 -8.86 -17.69 1.17
N ALA A 54 -8.17 -16.84 0.43
CA ALA A 54 -6.86 -17.15 -0.15
C ALA A 54 -5.79 -17.36 0.94
N LEU A 55 -5.68 -16.41 1.89
CA LEU A 55 -4.70 -16.48 2.98
C LEU A 55 -4.90 -17.73 3.85
N ASN A 56 -6.15 -18.07 4.17
CA ASN A 56 -6.43 -19.24 5.01
C ASN A 56 -6.31 -20.58 4.27
N ALA A 57 -6.34 -20.58 2.93
CA ALA A 57 -6.10 -21.77 2.12
C ALA A 57 -4.61 -22.00 1.79
N ALA A 58 -3.76 -21.01 2.04
CA ALA A 58 -2.35 -21.04 1.68
C ALA A 58 -1.56 -22.18 2.35
N THR A 59 -0.76 -22.91 1.58
CA THR A 59 0.18 -23.92 2.11
C THR A 59 1.58 -23.37 2.32
N ASP A 60 1.88 -22.21 1.73
CA ASP A 60 3.07 -21.40 1.97
C ASP A 60 2.74 -19.92 1.69
N VAL A 61 3.54 -19.00 2.22
CA VAL A 61 3.40 -17.56 1.97
C VAL A 61 4.78 -16.89 1.89
N THR A 62 4.87 -15.86 1.07
CA THR A 62 6.03 -14.96 0.92
C THR A 62 5.52 -13.56 0.56
N THR A 63 6.43 -12.65 0.23
CA THR A 63 6.10 -11.39 -0.43
C THR A 63 6.69 -11.31 -1.84
N ASP A 64 6.10 -10.47 -2.69
CA ASP A 64 6.75 -10.01 -3.90
C ASP A 64 7.80 -8.92 -3.60
N ALA A 65 8.42 -8.40 -4.65
CA ALA A 65 9.49 -7.41 -4.52
C ALA A 65 9.01 -6.06 -3.93
N ALA A 66 7.71 -5.76 -3.98
CA ALA A 66 7.13 -4.58 -3.35
C ALA A 66 6.65 -4.82 -1.90
N GLY A 67 6.68 -6.08 -1.46
CA GLY A 67 6.19 -6.51 -0.15
C GLY A 67 4.77 -7.09 -0.16
N ARG A 68 4.08 -7.17 -1.30
CA ARG A 68 2.69 -7.67 -1.34
C ARG A 68 2.66 -9.15 -0.99
N LEU A 69 1.65 -9.59 -0.25
CA LEU A 69 1.50 -11.00 0.12
C LEU A 69 1.33 -11.87 -1.12
N VAL A 70 2.12 -12.94 -1.20
CA VAL A 70 2.04 -13.98 -2.23
C VAL A 70 1.83 -15.31 -1.53
N VAL A 71 0.75 -15.99 -1.86
CA VAL A 71 0.33 -17.24 -1.24
C VAL A 71 0.49 -18.41 -2.20
N LEU A 72 0.92 -19.55 -1.70
CA LEU A 72 0.94 -20.81 -2.44
C LEU A 72 -0.38 -21.55 -2.20
N ILE A 73 -1.20 -21.70 -3.25
CA ILE A 73 -2.48 -22.43 -3.19
C ILE A 73 -2.46 -23.44 -4.32
N ASP A 74 -2.76 -24.71 -4.01
CA ASP A 74 -2.79 -25.81 -4.99
C ASP A 74 -1.50 -25.95 -5.83
N GLY A 75 -0.35 -25.57 -5.25
CA GLY A 75 0.96 -25.63 -5.92
C GLY A 75 1.28 -24.46 -6.84
N GLU A 76 0.42 -23.43 -6.88
CA GLU A 76 0.60 -22.21 -7.67
C GLU A 76 0.74 -20.98 -6.75
N TRP A 77 1.75 -20.15 -7.00
CA TRP A 77 1.94 -18.88 -6.30
C TRP A 77 0.99 -17.84 -6.86
N LYS A 78 0.25 -17.17 -5.97
CA LYS A 78 -0.72 -16.12 -6.31
C LYS A 78 -0.48 -14.92 -5.42
N THR A 79 -0.24 -13.78 -6.05
CA THR A 79 -0.17 -12.49 -5.33
C THR A 79 -1.58 -12.04 -4.97
N ILE A 80 -1.77 -11.52 -3.77
CA ILE A 80 -2.98 -10.75 -3.43
C ILE A 80 -2.85 -9.39 -4.11
N ASP A 81 -3.28 -9.31 -5.37
CA ASP A 81 -3.03 -8.18 -6.27
C ASP A 81 -4.27 -7.33 -6.57
N SER A 82 -5.44 -7.74 -6.06
CA SER A 82 -6.68 -6.98 -6.17
C SER A 82 -6.59 -5.70 -5.33
N PRO A 83 -6.81 -4.51 -5.94
CA PRO A 83 -6.78 -3.25 -5.20
C PRO A 83 -7.76 -3.23 -4.03
N ILE A 84 -8.95 -3.81 -4.20
CA ILE A 84 -9.98 -3.76 -3.15
C ILE A 84 -9.76 -4.78 -2.03
N GLU A 85 -9.11 -5.92 -2.32
CA GLU A 85 -8.69 -6.86 -1.28
C GLU A 85 -7.59 -6.25 -0.41
N ASN A 86 -6.60 -5.59 -1.03
CA ASN A 86 -5.55 -4.90 -0.31
C ASN A 86 -6.11 -3.73 0.53
N MET A 87 -7.08 -2.97 -0.01
CA MET A 87 -7.76 -1.93 0.75
C MET A 87 -8.52 -2.50 1.96
N ALA A 88 -9.18 -3.64 1.78
CA ALA A 88 -9.94 -4.26 2.87
C ALA A 88 -9.01 -4.79 3.98
N LEU A 89 -7.90 -5.45 3.61
CA LEU A 89 -6.86 -5.85 4.55
C LEU A 89 -6.22 -4.64 5.26
N TYR A 90 -6.05 -3.52 4.54
CA TYR A 90 -5.56 -2.27 5.10
C TYR A 90 -6.50 -1.74 6.19
N ILE A 91 -7.79 -1.58 5.88
CA ILE A 91 -8.79 -1.08 6.83
C ILE A 91 -8.81 -1.94 8.09
N ASP A 92 -8.81 -3.25 7.92
CA ASP A 92 -8.88 -4.22 9.02
C ASP A 92 -7.65 -4.13 9.93
N LEU A 93 -6.44 -4.25 9.35
CA LEU A 93 -5.18 -4.13 10.09
C LEU A 93 -5.06 -2.79 10.83
N MET A 94 -5.53 -1.70 10.20
CA MET A 94 -5.41 -0.34 10.72
C MET A 94 -6.39 -0.03 11.84
N ALA A 95 -7.43 -0.85 12.03
CA ALA A 95 -8.42 -0.65 13.09
C ALA A 95 -7.86 -0.99 14.47
N ASP A 96 -7.11 -2.08 14.60
CA ASP A 96 -6.68 -2.61 15.90
C ASP A 96 -5.31 -3.34 15.88
N GLY A 97 -4.59 -3.31 14.76
CA GLY A 97 -3.34 -4.04 14.61
C GLY A 97 -3.52 -5.54 14.43
N THR A 98 -4.68 -5.99 13.94
CA THR A 98 -4.90 -7.38 13.55
C THR A 98 -5.76 -7.48 12.29
N ILE A 99 -5.55 -8.55 11.51
CA ILE A 99 -6.44 -8.95 10.41
C ILE A 99 -7.38 -10.01 10.95
N ASP A 100 -8.61 -9.60 11.23
CA ASP A 100 -9.63 -10.44 11.83
C ASP A 100 -10.02 -11.60 10.91
N GLY A 101 -9.95 -12.81 11.46
CA GLY A 101 -10.24 -14.04 10.71
C GLY A 101 -9.05 -14.64 9.95
N LEU A 102 -7.86 -14.02 10.00
CA LEU A 102 -6.62 -14.66 9.56
C LEU A 102 -6.15 -15.69 10.60
N THR A 103 -6.34 -16.97 10.32
CA THR A 103 -6.11 -18.06 11.30
C THR A 103 -5.09 -19.10 10.84
N ASN A 104 -4.69 -19.08 9.58
CA ASN A 104 -3.73 -20.03 9.04
C ASN A 104 -2.32 -19.81 9.63
N THR A 105 -1.84 -20.83 10.34
CA THR A 105 -0.53 -20.80 11.04
C THR A 105 0.66 -20.70 10.11
N VAL A 106 0.55 -21.12 8.85
CA VAL A 106 1.61 -20.90 7.85
C VAL A 106 1.80 -19.41 7.59
N VAL A 107 0.69 -18.67 7.51
CA VAL A 107 0.73 -17.22 7.29
C VAL A 107 1.12 -16.49 8.56
N THR A 108 0.42 -16.75 9.66
CA THR A 108 0.62 -16.01 10.92
C THR A 108 1.96 -16.29 11.60
N SER A 109 2.64 -17.40 11.28
CA SER A 109 4.00 -17.62 11.78
C SER A 109 5.07 -16.80 11.06
N LYS A 110 4.86 -16.46 9.78
CA LYS A 110 5.78 -15.62 9.00
C LYS A 110 5.46 -14.13 9.13
N PHE A 111 4.18 -13.79 9.26
CA PHE A 111 3.67 -12.43 9.37
C PHE A 111 2.89 -12.28 10.69
N ALA A 112 3.59 -12.47 11.81
CA ALA A 112 2.97 -12.48 13.13
C ALA A 112 2.37 -11.13 13.53
N ASN A 113 2.95 -10.04 13.02
CA ASN A 113 2.48 -8.68 13.28
C ASN A 113 1.04 -8.48 12.77
N LEU A 114 0.64 -9.15 11.69
CA LEU A 114 -0.72 -9.07 11.14
C LEU A 114 -1.82 -9.64 12.05
N VAL A 115 -1.49 -10.28 13.18
CA VAL A 115 -2.48 -10.93 14.07
C VAL A 115 -2.17 -10.79 15.57
N ASP A 116 -1.24 -9.92 15.96
CA ASP A 116 -0.85 -9.78 17.37
C ASP A 116 -1.68 -8.75 18.15
N GLY A 117 -2.51 -7.96 17.44
CA GLY A 117 -3.38 -6.95 18.03
C GLY A 117 -2.62 -5.74 18.56
N GLN A 118 -1.42 -5.50 18.05
CA GLN A 118 -0.59 -4.35 18.40
C GLN A 118 -0.31 -3.51 17.16
N MET A 119 -0.53 -2.20 17.24
CA MET A 119 -0.11 -1.29 16.18
C MET A 119 1.36 -0.91 16.37
N THR A 120 2.27 -1.58 15.67
CA THR A 120 3.71 -1.32 15.71
C THR A 120 4.23 -0.77 14.37
N ALA A 121 5.52 -0.40 14.32
CA ALA A 121 6.15 0.01 13.07
C ALA A 121 6.12 -1.09 11.98
N ALA A 122 6.11 -2.37 12.37
CA ALA A 122 5.99 -3.48 11.42
C ALA A 122 4.60 -3.54 10.77
N ASP A 123 3.55 -3.26 11.54
CA ASP A 123 2.16 -3.20 11.06
C ASP A 123 1.97 -2.03 10.12
N LEU A 124 2.52 -0.88 10.48
CA LEU A 124 2.53 0.30 9.62
C LEU A 124 3.31 0.05 8.32
N GLN A 125 4.41 -0.72 8.36
CA GLN A 125 5.12 -1.11 7.15
C GLN A 125 4.27 -2.04 6.26
N SER A 126 3.63 -3.07 6.83
CA SER A 126 2.69 -3.92 6.09
C SER A 126 1.51 -3.12 5.52
N ALA A 127 0.95 -2.22 6.32
CA ALA A 127 -0.14 -1.34 5.92
C ALA A 127 0.27 -0.40 4.79
N ALA A 128 1.51 0.11 4.78
CA ALA A 128 2.01 0.93 3.69
C ALA A 128 1.97 0.20 2.34
N VAL A 129 2.36 -1.08 2.34
CA VAL A 129 2.29 -1.93 1.14
C VAL A 129 0.85 -2.22 0.71
N LEU A 130 -0.05 -2.50 1.65
CA LEU A 130 -1.48 -2.74 1.36
C LEU A 130 -2.12 -1.49 0.74
N LEU A 131 -1.82 -0.30 1.28
CA LEU A 131 -2.31 0.95 0.71
C LEU A 131 -1.71 1.21 -0.68
N ALA A 132 -0.41 0.96 -0.86
CA ALA A 132 0.29 1.07 -2.15
C ALA A 132 -0.33 0.17 -3.22
N ALA A 133 -0.70 -1.06 -2.87
CA ALA A 133 -1.37 -2.01 -3.75
C ALA A 133 -2.81 -1.62 -4.12
N THR A 134 -3.44 -0.77 -3.30
CA THR A 134 -4.75 -0.20 -3.61
C THR A 134 -4.65 0.96 -4.61
N ALA A 135 -3.57 1.74 -4.51
CA ALA A 135 -3.37 2.92 -5.33
C ALA A 135 -3.22 2.60 -6.82
N ASP A 136 -3.37 3.63 -7.65
CA ASP A 136 -2.95 3.48 -9.04
C ASP A 136 -1.42 3.45 -9.14
N LYS A 137 -0.94 2.79 -10.19
CA LYS A 137 0.50 2.51 -10.37
C LYS A 137 1.25 3.68 -10.99
N PHE A 138 0.59 4.75 -11.41
CA PHE A 138 1.19 5.78 -12.26
C PHE A 138 1.42 7.10 -11.54
N THR A 139 0.53 7.45 -10.61
CA THR A 139 0.56 8.73 -9.91
C THR A 139 1.31 8.58 -8.59
N THR A 140 2.27 9.47 -8.37
CA THR A 140 2.95 9.61 -7.07
C THR A 140 1.95 9.96 -5.98
N LEU A 141 2.02 9.28 -4.84
CA LEU A 141 1.19 9.57 -3.68
C LEU A 141 1.84 10.64 -2.80
N THR A 142 1.14 11.74 -2.61
CA THR A 142 1.57 12.82 -1.71
C THR A 142 1.14 12.52 -0.27
N LEU A 143 1.77 13.22 0.68
CA LEU A 143 1.39 13.15 2.10
C LEU A 143 -0.10 13.44 2.28
N ASP A 144 -0.59 14.49 1.62
CA ASP A 144 -2.00 14.87 1.68
C ASP A 144 -2.92 13.78 1.12
N ALA A 145 -2.52 13.08 0.04
CA ALA A 145 -3.30 11.97 -0.50
C ALA A 145 -3.43 10.82 0.49
N VAL A 146 -2.31 10.41 1.12
CA VAL A 146 -2.30 9.32 2.10
C VAL A 146 -3.10 9.71 3.35
N MET A 147 -2.89 10.91 3.90
CA MET A 147 -3.63 11.36 5.08
C MET A 147 -5.13 11.55 4.79
N TYR A 148 -5.48 12.04 3.60
CA TYR A 148 -6.87 12.20 3.19
C TYR A 148 -7.60 10.87 3.07
N VAL A 149 -6.95 9.84 2.49
CA VAL A 149 -7.53 8.51 2.38
C VAL A 149 -7.78 7.90 3.76
N ASN A 150 -6.87 8.07 4.72
CA ASN A 150 -7.06 7.56 6.08
C ASN A 150 -8.28 8.21 6.77
N ASN A 151 -8.50 9.51 6.54
CA ASN A 151 -9.71 10.18 7.02
C ASN A 151 -10.98 9.65 6.34
N LEU A 152 -10.92 9.34 5.04
CA LEU A 152 -12.06 8.83 4.29
C LEU A 152 -12.45 7.41 4.71
N LEU A 153 -11.46 6.58 5.01
CA LEU A 153 -11.64 5.20 5.46
C LEU A 153 -12.09 5.08 6.93
N GLY A 154 -12.12 6.18 7.68
CA GLY A 154 -12.43 6.17 9.11
C GLY A 154 -11.32 5.61 9.99
N VAL A 155 -10.11 5.44 9.45
CA VAL A 155 -8.89 5.12 10.22
C VAL A 155 -8.56 6.26 11.19
N ASN A 156 -8.80 7.49 10.75
CA ASN A 156 -8.78 8.66 11.62
C ASN A 156 -10.22 9.09 11.95
N ASP A 157 -10.43 9.63 13.15
CA ASP A 157 -11.62 10.39 13.52
C ASP A 157 -11.23 11.83 13.92
N PRO A 158 -11.15 12.75 12.94
CA PRO A 158 -10.87 14.16 13.20
C PRO A 158 -11.88 14.84 14.13
N ALA A 159 -13.12 14.36 14.21
CA ALA A 159 -14.15 14.94 15.07
C ALA A 159 -13.92 14.57 16.54
N ALA A 160 -13.39 13.37 16.79
CA ALA A 160 -12.91 12.95 18.11
C ALA A 160 -11.48 13.45 18.42
N GLY A 161 -10.75 13.95 17.42
CA GLY A 161 -9.33 14.31 17.55
C GLY A 161 -8.41 13.08 17.60
N GLU A 162 -8.90 11.95 17.10
CA GLU A 162 -8.20 10.67 17.05
C GLU A 162 -7.56 10.50 15.68
N TYR A 163 -6.24 10.35 15.66
CA TYR A 163 -5.46 10.14 14.44
C TYR A 163 -4.55 8.96 14.66
N ILE A 164 -4.22 8.27 13.55
CA ILE A 164 -3.20 7.24 13.59
C ILE A 164 -1.87 7.80 14.10
N ASP A 165 -1.28 7.08 15.05
CA ASP A 165 0.05 7.41 15.57
C ASP A 165 1.13 6.83 14.65
N LEU A 166 1.66 7.69 13.79
CA LEU A 166 2.79 7.35 12.91
C LEU A 166 4.14 7.68 13.55
N THR A 167 4.21 8.20 14.77
CA THR A 167 5.47 8.71 15.35
C THR A 167 6.58 7.66 15.46
N SER A 168 6.21 6.37 15.50
CA SER A 168 7.13 5.24 15.53
C SER A 168 7.74 4.90 14.16
N VAL A 169 7.21 5.45 13.06
CA VAL A 169 7.68 5.16 11.70
C VAL A 169 9.03 5.81 11.44
N SER A 170 9.98 4.97 11.02
CA SER A 170 11.26 5.36 10.43
C SER A 170 11.43 4.53 9.17
N TYR A 171 11.50 5.19 8.02
CA TYR A 171 11.61 4.55 6.72
C TYR A 171 12.89 5.00 6.02
N ASP A 172 13.56 4.05 5.38
CA ASP A 172 14.80 4.23 4.64
C ASP A 172 14.77 3.30 3.43
N ARG A 173 14.79 3.87 2.23
CA ARG A 173 14.56 3.13 0.98
C ARG A 173 15.64 2.12 0.71
N GLU A 174 16.91 2.49 0.85
CA GLU A 174 18.03 1.57 0.63
C GLU A 174 17.95 0.39 1.62
N THR A 175 17.58 0.63 2.88
CA THR A 175 17.36 -0.44 3.85
C THR A 175 16.26 -1.42 3.42
N ILE A 176 15.19 -0.94 2.78
CA ILE A 176 14.07 -1.79 2.36
C ILE A 176 14.36 -2.52 1.04
N PHE A 177 14.93 -1.84 0.05
CA PHE A 177 15.03 -2.35 -1.32
C PHE A 177 16.45 -2.66 -1.80
N GLY A 178 17.49 -2.28 -1.06
CA GLY A 178 18.89 -2.37 -1.50
C GLY A 178 19.35 -3.77 -1.89
N ASP A 179 18.82 -4.80 -1.22
CA ASP A 179 19.10 -6.22 -1.53
C ASP A 179 17.95 -6.93 -2.26
N VAL A 180 16.85 -6.23 -2.56
CA VAL A 180 15.67 -6.82 -3.18
C VAL A 180 15.88 -6.97 -4.68
N THR A 181 15.57 -8.14 -5.21
CA THR A 181 15.66 -8.43 -6.64
C THR A 181 14.34 -8.94 -7.20
N ALA A 182 14.11 -8.75 -8.50
CA ALA A 182 12.96 -9.28 -9.21
C ALA A 182 13.37 -9.83 -10.58
N GLU A 183 12.68 -10.88 -11.04
CA GLU A 183 12.75 -11.32 -12.43
C GLU A 183 11.75 -10.51 -13.27
N VAL A 184 12.25 -9.89 -14.33
CA VAL A 184 11.47 -9.01 -15.21
C VAL A 184 11.82 -9.27 -16.67
N LEU A 185 10.88 -8.96 -17.57
CA LEU A 185 11.15 -8.91 -19.01
C LEU A 185 11.73 -7.55 -19.38
N ILE A 186 12.93 -7.55 -19.96
CA ILE A 186 13.55 -6.34 -20.53
C ILE A 186 14.02 -6.58 -21.96
N ASP A 187 13.99 -5.52 -22.77
CA ASP A 187 14.59 -5.44 -24.11
C ASP A 187 15.93 -4.71 -24.02
N PRO A 188 17.04 -5.42 -23.73
CA PRO A 188 18.33 -4.79 -23.45
C PRO A 188 18.95 -4.11 -24.67
N GLU A 189 18.58 -4.53 -25.88
CA GLU A 189 19.14 -4.02 -27.14
C GLU A 189 18.23 -2.97 -27.80
N GLY A 190 17.01 -2.79 -27.30
CA GLY A 190 16.01 -1.90 -27.88
C GLY A 190 15.52 -2.36 -29.26
N ASP A 191 15.62 -3.66 -29.54
CA ASP A 191 15.33 -4.26 -30.84
C ASP A 191 13.98 -4.98 -30.89
N GLY A 192 13.24 -4.96 -29.78
CA GLY A 192 11.98 -5.66 -29.57
C GLY A 192 12.12 -7.08 -29.03
N THR A 193 13.33 -7.55 -28.72
CA THR A 193 13.60 -8.89 -28.16
C THR A 193 13.64 -8.84 -26.64
N TRP A 194 12.53 -9.24 -26.03
CA TRP A 194 12.40 -9.29 -24.57
C TRP A 194 13.03 -10.56 -23.99
N THR A 195 13.81 -10.38 -22.93
CA THR A 195 14.50 -11.45 -22.20
C THR A 195 14.25 -11.33 -20.71
N VAL A 196 14.13 -12.48 -20.03
CA VAL A 196 14.01 -12.51 -18.58
C VAL A 196 15.36 -12.16 -17.96
N GLN A 197 15.39 -11.17 -17.09
CA GLN A 197 16.56 -10.78 -16.33
C GLN A 197 16.22 -10.60 -14.85
N THR A 198 17.16 -10.95 -13.99
CA THR A 198 17.10 -10.59 -12.57
C THR A 198 17.70 -9.20 -12.39
N VAL A 199 16.91 -8.26 -11.88
CA VAL A 199 17.33 -6.89 -11.60
C VAL A 199 17.29 -6.60 -10.11
N ASN A 200 18.15 -5.69 -9.64
CA ASN A 200 18.03 -5.11 -8.31
C ASN A 200 16.94 -4.01 -8.33
N ILE A 201 16.01 -4.04 -7.39
CA ILE A 201 14.87 -3.12 -7.36
C ILE A 201 15.31 -1.69 -7.01
N PHE A 202 16.25 -1.54 -6.09
CA PHE A 202 16.76 -0.23 -5.71
C PHE A 202 17.39 0.49 -6.90
N ASP A 203 18.22 -0.22 -7.67
CA ASP A 203 18.82 0.33 -8.89
C ASP A 203 17.79 0.56 -9.99
N ALA A 204 16.89 -0.40 -10.23
CA ALA A 204 16.01 -0.38 -11.40
C ALA A 204 14.81 0.58 -11.26
N VAL A 205 14.31 0.79 -10.05
CA VAL A 205 13.13 1.64 -9.79
C VAL A 205 13.53 3.03 -9.32
N PHE A 206 14.62 3.13 -8.57
CA PHE A 206 15.02 4.38 -7.90
C PHE A 206 16.38 4.90 -8.37
N ASP A 207 16.97 4.32 -9.43
CA ASP A 207 18.27 4.71 -9.97
C ASP A 207 19.41 4.66 -8.93
N GLY A 208 19.25 3.84 -7.87
CA GLY A 208 20.18 3.77 -6.75
C GLY A 208 20.14 5.00 -5.81
N GLU A 209 19.12 5.85 -5.94
CA GLU A 209 18.93 7.05 -5.13
C GLU A 209 18.16 6.71 -3.85
N ASP A 210 18.82 6.89 -2.71
CA ASP A 210 18.21 6.69 -1.41
C ASP A 210 17.28 7.87 -1.02
N ALA A 211 16.28 7.55 -0.21
CA ALA A 211 15.42 8.51 0.43
C ALA A 211 14.95 7.95 1.78
N SER A 212 14.88 8.82 2.78
CA SER A 212 14.43 8.46 4.12
C SER A 212 13.49 9.50 4.70
N GLY A 213 12.67 9.06 5.65
CA GLY A 213 11.69 9.90 6.31
C GLY A 213 11.22 9.29 7.62
N THR A 214 10.64 10.11 8.47
CA THR A 214 10.04 9.67 9.75
C THR A 214 8.60 10.09 9.83
N ALA A 215 7.87 9.49 10.77
CA ALA A 215 6.46 9.77 11.01
C ALA A 215 5.62 9.71 9.71
N ALA A 216 4.72 10.67 9.52
CA ALA A 216 3.82 10.69 8.37
C ALA A 216 4.58 10.83 7.03
N ALA A 217 5.70 11.55 7.00
CA ALA A 217 6.53 11.68 5.81
C ALA A 217 7.21 10.35 5.45
N GLY A 218 7.76 9.65 6.45
CA GLY A 218 8.34 8.31 6.27
C GLY A 218 7.29 7.27 5.83
N TYR A 219 6.11 7.30 6.43
CA TYR A 219 5.01 6.42 6.06
C TYR A 219 4.54 6.67 4.61
N THR A 220 4.37 7.93 4.22
CA THR A 220 4.00 8.30 2.85
C THR A 220 5.05 7.84 1.85
N LEU A 221 6.34 8.04 2.17
CA LEU A 221 7.43 7.59 1.32
C LEU A 221 7.42 6.06 1.16
N ALA A 222 7.16 5.32 2.23
CA ALA A 222 7.02 3.86 2.18
C ALA A 222 5.87 3.42 1.26
N VAL A 223 4.71 4.08 1.35
CA VAL A 223 3.54 3.80 0.48
C VAL A 223 3.89 4.09 -0.98
N ASP A 224 4.47 5.25 -1.29
CA ASP A 224 4.77 5.64 -2.67
C ASP A 224 5.88 4.80 -3.30
N ASP A 225 6.92 4.47 -2.54
CA ASP A 225 8.01 3.61 -3.01
C ASP A 225 7.49 2.19 -3.31
N SER A 226 6.69 1.60 -2.42
CA SER A 226 6.04 0.31 -2.70
C SER A 226 5.15 0.39 -3.94
N ARG A 227 4.40 1.49 -4.15
CA ARG A 227 3.59 1.70 -5.36
C ARG A 227 4.47 1.78 -6.61
N ALA A 228 5.61 2.47 -6.56
CA ALA A 228 6.56 2.56 -7.67
C ALA A 228 7.13 1.17 -8.03
N VAL A 229 7.48 0.36 -7.03
CA VAL A 229 7.93 -1.02 -7.25
C VAL A 229 6.82 -1.89 -7.85
N ILE A 230 5.58 -1.78 -7.34
CA ILE A 230 4.40 -2.48 -7.90
C ILE A 230 4.18 -2.10 -9.37
N ASN A 231 4.38 -0.83 -9.73
CA ASN A 231 4.29 -0.39 -11.11
C ASN A 231 5.35 -1.10 -11.96
N TYR A 232 6.60 -1.03 -11.53
CA TYR A 232 7.73 -1.58 -12.26
C TYR A 232 7.58 -3.09 -12.52
N ILE A 233 7.31 -3.89 -11.49
CA ILE A 233 7.20 -5.34 -11.63
C ILE A 233 5.99 -5.78 -12.46
N HIS A 234 4.95 -4.96 -12.57
CA HIS A 234 3.81 -5.24 -13.46
C HIS A 234 4.05 -4.79 -14.90
N GLU A 235 4.74 -3.66 -15.10
CA GLU A 235 5.06 -3.18 -16.46
C GLU A 235 5.98 -4.18 -17.17
N TYR A 236 6.93 -4.75 -16.42
CA TYR A 236 7.92 -5.69 -16.92
C TYR A 236 7.65 -7.14 -16.47
N GLU A 237 6.39 -7.50 -16.24
CA GLU A 237 6.01 -8.81 -15.73
C GLU A 237 6.43 -9.94 -16.69
N VAL A 238 6.94 -11.05 -16.14
CA VAL A 238 7.24 -12.27 -16.92
C VAL A 238 5.93 -13.06 -17.11
N PRO A 239 5.44 -13.26 -18.35
CA PRO A 239 4.21 -13.99 -18.59
C PRO A 239 4.31 -15.41 -18.05
N ALA A 240 3.26 -15.85 -17.35
CA ALA A 240 3.15 -17.24 -16.94
C ALA A 240 3.30 -18.16 -18.16
N ALA A 241 4.21 -19.14 -18.07
CA ALA A 241 4.36 -20.12 -19.12
C ALA A 241 3.06 -20.92 -19.23
N THR A 242 2.34 -20.79 -20.35
CA THR A 242 1.19 -21.67 -20.65
C THR A 242 1.73 -23.09 -20.83
N THR A 243 1.59 -23.92 -19.80
CA THR A 243 1.72 -25.37 -19.93
C THR A 243 0.52 -25.88 -20.72
N ASN A 244 0.75 -26.18 -22.00
CA ASN A 244 -0.20 -26.95 -22.82
C ASN A 244 -0.18 -28.44 -22.46
#